data_AF-A0A7S2KXB9-F1
#
_entry.id   AF-A0A7S2KXB9-F1
#
_cell.length_a   1.000
_cell.length_b   1.000
_cell.length_c   1.000
_cell.angle_alpha   90.00
_cell.angle_beta   90.00
_cell.angle_gamma   90.00
#
_symmetry.space_group_name_H-M   'P 1'
#
loop_
_entity.id
_entity.type
_entity.pdbx_description
1 polymer ?
#
loop_
_entity_poly.entity_id
_entity_poly.type
_entity_poly.pdbx_seq_one_letter_code
_entity_poly.pdbx_strand_id
1 'polypeptide(L)'
;QPRRLAAITLAQRVADEQSQRRRRTTTTSRHNPPTLLSQRIQPHSNENTNATTVGHIVRFDSNYSPSDTKILYVTDGILIREALTSDPLLLQYSVVMVDEAHERSIMTDVLLGILLKIRRKRPSLRIIVCSA
;
A
#
# COMPACT_ATOMS: atom_id res chain seq x y z
N GLN A 1 -10.61 -7.20 -15.91
CA GLN A 1 -10.38 -5.98 -15.12
C GLN A 1 -8.88 -5.85 -14.82
N PRO A 2 -8.08 -5.27 -15.73
CA PRO A 2 -6.62 -5.25 -15.62
C PRO A 2 -6.12 -4.51 -14.37
N ARG A 3 -6.71 -3.35 -14.04
CA ARG A 3 -6.33 -2.54 -12.86
C ARG A 3 -6.53 -3.27 -11.52
N ARG A 4 -7.51 -4.18 -11.43
CA ARG A 4 -7.73 -5.01 -10.23
C ARG A 4 -6.56 -5.97 -10.00
N LEU A 5 -6.18 -6.71 -11.03
CA LEU A 5 -5.10 -7.69 -10.95
C LEU A 5 -3.76 -7.00 -10.70
N ALA A 6 -3.54 -5.83 -11.32
CA ALA A 6 -2.37 -5.01 -11.09
C ALA A 6 -2.25 -4.59 -9.62
N ALA A 7 -3.31 -4.04 -9.01
CA ALA A 7 -3.30 -3.62 -7.60
C ALA A 7 -2.97 -4.78 -6.64
N ILE A 8 -3.60 -5.95 -6.83
CA ILE A 8 -3.34 -7.14 -6.00
C ILE A 8 -1.88 -7.61 -6.17
N THR A 9 -1.42 -7.71 -7.42
CA THR A 9 -0.08 -8.23 -7.73
C THR A 9 1.02 -7.29 -7.24
N LEU A 10 0.82 -5.97 -7.37
CA LEU A 10 1.75 -4.96 -6.85
C LEU A 10 1.79 -4.99 -5.32
N ALA A 11 0.64 -5.06 -4.65
CA ALA A 11 0.57 -5.16 -3.20
C ALA A 11 1.36 -6.38 -2.70
N GLN A 12 1.17 -7.54 -3.34
CA GLN A 12 1.88 -8.76 -2.99
C GLN A 12 3.40 -8.63 -3.18
N ARG A 13 3.85 -8.13 -4.36
CA ARG A 13 5.28 -7.94 -4.64
C ARG A 13 5.94 -7.00 -3.64
N VAL A 14 5.30 -5.88 -3.33
CA VAL A 14 5.86 -4.91 -2.38
C VAL A 14 5.87 -5.49 -0.96
N ALA A 15 4.86 -6.25 -0.56
CA ALA A 15 4.87 -6.96 0.73
C ALA A 15 6.04 -7.96 0.84
N ASP A 16 6.31 -8.72 -0.23
CA ASP A 16 7.41 -9.68 -0.30
C ASP A 16 8.78 -8.99 -0.23
N GLU A 17 8.96 -7.89 -0.98
CA GLU A 17 10.19 -7.10 -0.97
C GLU A 17 10.49 -6.48 0.41
N GLN A 18 9.49 -5.95 1.09
CA GLN A 18 9.64 -5.39 2.45
C GLN A 18 10.04 -6.49 3.45
N SER A 19 9.46 -7.68 3.31
CA SER A 19 9.80 -8.84 4.14
C SER A 19 11.24 -9.31 3.93
N GLN A 20 11.73 -9.32 2.69
CA GLN A 20 13.12 -9.66 2.37
C GLN A 20 14.12 -8.62 2.87
N ARG A 21 13.79 -7.31 2.76
CA ARG A 21 14.63 -6.23 3.29
C ARG A 21 14.82 -6.36 4.80
N ARG A 22 13.75 -6.59 5.58
CA ARG A 22 13.83 -6.80 7.03
C ARG A 22 14.73 -7.98 7.42
N ARG A 23 14.73 -9.06 6.63
CA ARG A 23 15.60 -10.22 6.82
C ARG A 23 17.08 -9.93 6.53
N ARG A 24 17.39 -9.03 5.59
CA ARG A 24 18.78 -8.64 5.26
C ARG A 24 19.41 -7.70 6.31
N THR A 25 18.63 -6.82 6.93
CA THR A 25 19.14 -5.93 8.00
C THR A 25 19.44 -6.69 9.30
N THR A 26 18.80 -7.84 9.53
CA THR A 26 19.06 -8.67 10.71
C THR A 26 20.31 -9.54 10.58
N THR A 27 20.83 -9.79 9.37
CA THR A 27 22.00 -10.66 9.14
C THR A 27 23.33 -9.92 9.02
N THR A 28 23.36 -8.58 9.07
CA THR A 28 24.59 -7.78 8.92
C THR A 28 25.10 -7.13 10.21
N SER A 29 24.46 -7.35 11.36
CA SER A 29 25.01 -6.96 12.66
C SER A 29 25.46 -8.19 13.45
N ARG A 30 26.69 -8.64 13.17
CA ARG A 30 27.58 -9.35 14.12
C ARG A 30 28.95 -9.51 13.48
N HIS A 31 29.86 -8.57 13.79
CA HIS A 31 31.27 -8.91 13.89
C HIS A 31 31.42 -9.78 15.15
N ASN A 32 31.33 -11.10 14.99
CA ASN A 32 31.86 -12.12 15.88
C ASN A 32 32.04 -13.40 15.05
N PRO A 33 33.16 -14.14 15.19
CA PRO A 33 33.43 -15.33 14.38
C PRO A 33 32.42 -16.45 14.67
N PRO A 34 32.19 -17.37 13.71
CA PRO A 34 31.13 -18.36 13.82
C PRO A 34 31.60 -19.52 14.69
N THR A 35 31.19 -19.54 15.97
CA THR A 35 31.21 -20.79 16.74
C THR A 35 30.02 -21.63 16.31
N LEU A 36 30.32 -22.75 15.66
CA LEU A 36 29.39 -23.79 15.23
C LEU A 36 28.61 -24.33 16.43
N LEU A 37 27.36 -23.92 16.61
CA LEU A 37 26.27 -24.74 17.14
C LEU A 37 24.99 -23.91 17.14
N SER A 38 23.86 -24.59 16.99
CA SER A 38 22.48 -24.07 17.02
C SER A 38 21.99 -23.41 15.74
N GLN A 39 21.73 -24.26 14.74
CA GLN A 39 20.49 -24.18 13.95
C GLN A 39 19.31 -24.12 14.92
N ARG A 40 19.01 -22.92 15.42
CA ARG A 40 17.75 -22.64 16.10
C ARG A 40 16.75 -22.32 15.01
N ILE A 41 16.10 -23.38 14.52
CA ILE A 41 14.83 -23.30 13.81
C ILE A 41 13.94 -22.44 14.70
N GLN A 42 13.75 -21.17 14.33
CA GLN A 42 12.78 -20.33 15.01
C GLN A 42 11.41 -20.90 14.66
N PRO A 43 10.54 -21.11 15.67
CA PRO A 43 9.24 -21.73 15.45
C PRO A 43 8.46 -20.87 14.45
N HIS A 44 7.87 -21.54 13.45
CA HIS A 44 6.77 -20.99 12.68
C HIS A 44 5.67 -20.59 13.67
N SER A 45 5.63 -19.33 14.07
CA SER A 45 4.45 -18.75 14.69
C SER A 45 3.37 -18.72 13.61
N ASN A 46 2.48 -19.71 13.67
CA ASN A 46 1.13 -19.63 13.14
C ASN A 46 0.44 -18.43 13.80
N GLU A 47 0.60 -17.26 13.20
CA GLU A 47 -0.29 -16.15 13.44
C GLU A 47 -1.01 -15.91 12.12
N ASN A 48 -2.23 -16.45 12.03
CA ASN A 48 -3.23 -16.07 11.03
C ASN A 48 -3.72 -14.64 11.31
N THR A 49 -2.80 -13.69 11.32
CA THR A 49 -3.06 -12.26 11.38
C THR A 49 -2.43 -11.69 10.13
N ASN A 50 -3.24 -11.47 9.10
CA ASN A 50 -2.84 -10.83 7.84
C ASN A 50 -2.49 -9.33 8.04
N ALA A 51 -1.87 -8.98 9.17
CA ALA A 51 -1.39 -7.66 9.54
C ALA A 51 -0.15 -7.33 8.71
N THR A 52 -0.39 -7.05 7.44
CA THR A 52 0.63 -6.71 6.46
C THR A 52 0.75 -5.18 6.36
N THR A 53 1.99 -4.70 6.36
CA THR A 53 2.30 -3.26 6.18
C THR A 53 1.82 -2.73 4.83
N VAL A 54 1.55 -3.62 3.88
CA VAL A 54 1.08 -3.33 2.53
C VAL A 54 -0.24 -4.05 2.32
N GLY A 55 -1.26 -3.35 1.87
CA GLY A 55 -2.60 -3.90 1.63
C GLY A 55 -3.17 -3.48 0.28
N HIS A 56 -4.33 -4.03 -0.05
CA HIS A 56 -5.10 -3.62 -1.22
C HIS A 56 -6.61 -3.57 -0.94
N ILE A 57 -7.31 -2.69 -1.64
CA ILE A 57 -8.78 -2.69 -1.72
C ILE A 57 -9.19 -2.55 -3.18
N VAL A 58 -9.85 -3.58 -3.67
CA VAL A 58 -10.42 -3.63 -5.01
C VAL A 58 -11.86 -4.12 -4.92
N ARG A 59 -12.60 -4.06 -6.03
CA ARG A 59 -13.99 -4.52 -6.01
C ARG A 59 -14.04 -6.01 -5.66
N PHE A 60 -14.79 -6.33 -4.60
CA PHE A 60 -15.01 -7.68 -4.06
C PHE A 60 -13.80 -8.36 -3.40
N ASP A 61 -12.73 -7.63 -3.11
CA ASP A 61 -11.52 -8.20 -2.52
C ASP A 61 -10.74 -7.12 -1.75
N SER A 62 -10.54 -7.36 -0.46
CA SER A 62 -9.92 -6.40 0.45
C SER A 62 -8.99 -7.11 1.42
N ASN A 63 -7.72 -6.70 1.43
CA ASN A 63 -6.76 -7.01 2.46
C ASN A 63 -6.24 -5.68 3.03
N TYR A 64 -6.92 -5.17 4.06
CA TYR A 64 -6.65 -3.86 4.67
C TYR A 64 -6.87 -3.92 6.18
N SER A 65 -5.88 -3.44 6.94
CA SER A 65 -5.97 -3.24 8.38
C SER A 65 -5.56 -1.79 8.70
N PRO A 66 -6.46 -0.93 9.21
CA PRO A 66 -6.13 0.48 9.49
C PRO A 66 -4.95 0.68 10.46
N SER A 67 -4.74 -0.24 11.40
CA SER A 67 -3.62 -0.16 12.35
C SER A 67 -2.28 -0.51 11.71
N ASP A 68 -2.29 -1.48 10.78
CA ASP A 68 -1.08 -2.15 10.32
C ASP A 68 -0.65 -1.70 8.93
N THR A 69 -1.61 -1.43 8.03
CA THR A 69 -1.36 -1.07 6.65
C THR A 69 -0.83 0.37 6.55
N LYS A 70 0.37 0.53 5.98
CA LYS A 70 1.02 1.82 5.73
C LYS A 70 1.02 2.18 4.24
N ILE A 71 0.94 1.18 3.36
CA ILE A 71 0.83 1.36 1.92
C ILE A 71 -0.44 0.63 1.46
N LEU A 72 -1.34 1.36 0.80
CA LEU A 72 -2.61 0.80 0.33
C LEU A 72 -2.73 0.97 -1.17
N TYR A 73 -2.87 -0.16 -1.87
CA TYR A 73 -3.15 -0.19 -3.30
C TYR A 73 -4.65 -0.26 -3.54
N VAL A 74 -5.19 0.75 -4.21
CA VAL A 74 -6.63 0.82 -4.50
C VAL A 74 -6.86 1.12 -5.97
N THR A 75 -8.01 0.69 -6.50
CA THR A 75 -8.46 1.20 -7.80
C THR A 75 -9.13 2.56 -7.65
N ASP A 76 -9.07 3.38 -8.70
CA ASP A 76 -9.66 4.72 -8.73
C ASP A 76 -11.10 4.73 -8.20
N GLY A 77 -11.92 3.77 -8.63
CA GLY A 77 -13.32 3.68 -8.23
C GLY A 77 -13.54 3.42 -6.74
N ILE A 78 -12.62 2.70 -6.07
CA ILE A 78 -12.68 2.51 -4.61
C ILE A 78 -12.37 3.84 -3.91
N LEU A 79 -11.31 4.53 -4.32
CA LEU A 79 -10.90 5.79 -3.70
C LEU A 79 -11.91 6.92 -3.96
N ILE A 80 -12.47 6.99 -5.17
CA ILE A 80 -13.57 7.92 -5.50
C ILE A 80 -14.76 7.67 -4.58
N ARG A 81 -15.18 6.40 -4.41
CA ARG A 81 -16.30 6.06 -3.55
C ARG A 81 -16.02 6.50 -2.11
N GLU A 82 -14.85 6.19 -1.58
CA GLU A 82 -14.44 6.59 -0.23
C GLU A 82 -14.51 8.10 -0.04
N ALA A 83 -13.94 8.86 -0.99
CA ALA A 83 -13.94 10.33 -0.99
C ALA A 83 -15.33 10.96 -1.15
N LEU A 84 -16.33 10.22 -1.63
CA LEU A 84 -17.70 10.71 -1.78
C LEU A 84 -18.62 10.29 -0.64
N THR A 85 -18.33 9.18 0.05
CA THR A 85 -19.25 8.60 1.04
C THR A 85 -18.73 8.62 2.47
N SER A 86 -17.50 8.15 2.70
CA SER A 86 -17.04 7.79 4.05
C SER A 86 -15.94 8.69 4.59
N ASP A 87 -15.03 9.14 3.73
CA ASP A 87 -13.93 10.05 4.11
C ASP A 87 -13.77 11.17 3.07
N PRO A 88 -14.64 12.20 3.09
CA PRO A 88 -14.64 13.25 2.08
C PRO A 88 -13.39 14.13 2.02
N LEU A 89 -12.53 14.06 3.06
CA LEU A 89 -11.27 14.80 3.11
C LEU A 89 -10.05 13.88 3.08
N LEU A 90 -10.25 12.57 2.90
CA LEU A 90 -9.18 11.56 2.90
C LEU A 90 -8.26 11.73 4.12
N LEU A 91 -8.86 11.87 5.30
CA LEU A 91 -8.17 12.11 6.56
C LEU A 91 -7.21 10.99 6.94
N GLN A 92 -7.53 9.74 6.57
CA GLN A 92 -6.68 8.57 6.80
C GLN A 92 -5.38 8.58 5.98
N TYR A 93 -5.32 9.41 4.93
CA TYR A 93 -4.19 9.43 4.00
C TYR A 93 -3.34 10.69 4.18
N SER A 94 -2.03 10.49 4.26
CA SER A 94 -1.06 11.60 4.24
C SER A 94 -0.57 11.93 2.83
N VAL A 95 -0.54 10.92 1.96
CA VAL A 95 -0.12 11.01 0.56
C VAL A 95 -1.06 10.15 -0.28
N VAL A 96 -1.48 10.67 -1.43
CA VAL A 96 -2.17 9.91 -2.48
C VAL A 96 -1.30 9.93 -3.73
N MET A 97 -0.97 8.76 -4.25
CA MET A 97 -0.23 8.61 -5.51
C MET A 97 -1.19 8.11 -6.58
N VAL A 98 -1.32 8.87 -7.66
CA VAL A 98 -2.10 8.50 -8.85
C VAL A 98 -1.11 8.04 -9.91
N ASP A 99 -1.14 6.77 -10.25
CA ASP A 99 -0.24 6.15 -11.22
C ASP A 99 -0.90 6.03 -12.60
N GLU A 100 -0.09 5.87 -13.65
CA GLU A 100 -0.52 5.71 -15.04
C GLU A 100 -1.48 6.82 -15.53
N ALA A 101 -1.23 8.06 -15.12
CA ALA A 101 -2.10 9.19 -15.45
C ALA A 101 -2.23 9.46 -16.96
N HIS A 102 -1.31 8.93 -17.79
CA HIS A 102 -1.39 9.04 -19.25
C HIS A 102 -2.47 8.17 -19.89
N GLU A 103 -3.03 7.16 -19.21
CA GLU A 103 -4.12 6.35 -19.77
C GLU A 103 -5.40 7.18 -20.02
N ARG A 104 -5.47 8.42 -19.49
CA ARG A 104 -6.59 9.38 -19.65
C ARG A 104 -7.97 8.74 -19.50
N SER A 105 -8.09 7.84 -18.52
CA SER A 105 -9.37 7.23 -18.17
C SER A 105 -10.26 8.26 -17.48
N ILE A 106 -11.56 8.25 -17.80
CA ILE A 106 -12.56 9.11 -17.15
C ILE A 106 -12.52 8.98 -15.62
N MET A 107 -12.22 7.80 -15.09
CA MET A 107 -12.12 7.58 -13.65
C MET A 107 -10.93 8.32 -13.05
N THR A 108 -9.80 8.31 -13.73
CA THR A 108 -8.58 8.99 -13.29
C THR A 108 -8.77 10.51 -13.32
N ASP A 109 -9.41 11.04 -14.35
CA ASP A 109 -9.73 12.47 -14.44
C ASP A 109 -10.71 12.93 -13.35
N VAL A 110 -11.76 12.13 -13.11
CA VAL A 110 -12.71 12.39 -12.01
C VAL A 110 -12.00 12.35 -10.65
N LEU A 111 -11.13 11.36 -10.43
CA LEU A 111 -10.35 11.25 -9.21
C LEU A 111 -9.45 12.48 -9.01
N LEU A 112 -8.71 12.91 -10.03
CA LEU A 112 -7.88 14.11 -9.96
C LEU A 112 -8.70 15.37 -9.66
N GLY A 113 -9.88 15.51 -10.28
CA GLY A 113 -10.81 16.61 -9.99
C GLY A 113 -11.28 16.63 -8.53
N ILE A 114 -11.56 15.46 -7.95
CA ILE A 114 -11.91 15.32 -6.53
C ILE A 114 -10.71 15.65 -5.64
N LEU A 115 -9.53 15.08 -5.92
CA LEU A 115 -8.31 15.32 -5.15
C LEU A 115 -7.91 16.80 -5.12
N LEU A 116 -8.02 17.50 -6.25
CA LEU A 116 -7.79 18.95 -6.30
C LEU A 116 -8.78 19.74 -5.44
N LYS A 117 -10.06 19.33 -5.41
CA LYS A 117 -11.06 19.94 -4.51
C LYS A 117 -10.73 19.68 -3.03
N ILE A 118 -10.31 18.46 -2.70
CA ILE A 118 -9.91 18.10 -1.33
C ILE A 118 -8.67 18.89 -0.91
N ARG A 119 -7.64 18.99 -1.78
CA ARG A 119 -6.39 19.72 -1.50
C ARG A 119 -6.62 21.19 -1.14
N ARG A 120 -7.62 21.84 -1.75
CA ARG A 120 -8.02 23.22 -1.41
C ARG A 120 -8.52 23.35 0.03
N LYS A 121 -9.17 22.32 0.58
CA LYS A 121 -9.67 22.27 1.97
C LYS A 121 -8.66 21.66 2.94
N ARG A 122 -7.78 20.76 2.47
CA ARG A 122 -6.75 20.06 3.25
C ARG A 122 -5.36 20.26 2.60
N PRO A 123 -4.69 21.39 2.88
CA PRO A 123 -3.34 21.66 2.36
C PRO A 123 -2.24 20.74 2.91
N SER A 124 -2.54 19.85 3.84
CA SER A 124 -1.62 18.82 4.34
C SER A 124 -1.59 17.55 3.47
N LEU A 125 -2.63 17.27 2.67
CA LEU A 125 -2.72 16.05 1.85
C LEU A 125 -1.80 16.11 0.63
N ARG A 126 -0.67 15.40 0.61
CA ARG A 126 0.24 15.42 -0.55
C ARG A 126 -0.34 14.57 -1.68
N ILE A 127 -0.26 15.08 -2.91
CA ILE A 127 -0.71 14.37 -4.11
C ILE A 127 0.51 14.22 -5.03
N ILE A 128 0.79 12.99 -5.43
CA ILE A 128 1.84 12.66 -6.40
C ILE A 128 1.15 12.08 -7.63
N VAL A 129 1.48 12.61 -8.80
CA VAL A 129 0.98 12.09 -10.08
C VAL A 129 2.16 11.48 -10.81
N CYS A 130 2.02 10.22 -11.18
CA CYS A 130 3.02 9.45 -11.92
C CYS A 130 2.48 9.11 -13.30
N SER A 131 3.38 9.19 -14.28
CA SER A 131 3.15 8.81 -15.67
C SER A 131 4.46 8.28 -16.22
N ALA A 132 4.39 7.24 -17.05
CA ALA A 132 5.44 6.90 -18.01
C ALA A 132 5.52 7.93 -19.16
#